data_AF-A0A945AC74-F1
#
_entry.id   AF-A0A945AC74-F1
#
_cell.length_a   1.000
_cell.length_b   1.000
_cell.length_c   1.000
_cell.angle_alpha   90.00
_cell.angle_beta   90.00
_cell.angle_gamma   90.00
#
_symmetry.space_group_name_H-M   'P 1'
#
loop_
_entity.id
_entity.type
_entity.pdbx_description
1 polymer ?
#
loop_
_entity_poly.entity_id
_entity_poly.type
_entity_poly.pdbx_seq_one_letter_code
_entity_poly.pdbx_strand_id
1 'polypeptide(L)'
;YHFHAGWHAEMPCDPVPLIDGKEGPNLTGDENYVILDTQGEGTYIGCNLSIDNHAGGWWGEGDDIIFIDGEPFPGSLHGTGSEDYFCHAWCMQPNCYPYAGTSLYNHDHDNWNGQWTMYRLHVPDPIPFTKSIQVTIEHGHNNHRSDDFSSTAYWYQKHPSPAPQLPSVENRLPRIP
;
A
#
# COMPACT_ATOMS: atom_id res chain seq x y z
N TYR A 1 5.78 6.11 23.89
CA TYR A 1 5.50 5.44 22.60
C TYR A 1 6.74 4.71 22.14
N HIS A 2 6.56 3.51 21.59
CA HIS A 2 7.60 2.64 21.03
C HIS A 2 7.49 2.64 19.52
N PHE A 3 8.63 2.72 18.84
CA PHE A 3 8.71 2.61 17.39
C PHE A 3 8.51 1.16 16.95
N HIS A 4 7.79 0.99 15.84
CA HIS A 4 7.57 -0.28 15.18
C HIS A 4 7.76 -0.11 13.67
N ALA A 5 8.22 -1.20 13.05
CA ALA A 5 8.23 -1.36 11.61
C ALA A 5 7.72 -2.75 11.25
N GLY A 6 6.94 -2.85 10.18
CA GLY A 6 6.34 -4.11 9.75
C GLY A 6 6.41 -4.29 8.25
N TRP A 7 7.08 -5.37 7.83
CA TRP A 7 7.19 -5.73 6.42
C TRP A 7 6.10 -6.73 6.04
N HIS A 8 5.47 -6.51 4.90
CA HIS A 8 4.48 -7.39 4.30
C HIS A 8 4.73 -7.51 2.79
N ALA A 9 4.26 -8.60 2.18
CA ALA A 9 4.29 -8.76 0.74
C ALA A 9 3.29 -9.81 0.25
N GLU A 10 2.82 -9.59 -0.97
CA GLU A 10 1.98 -10.48 -1.77
C GLU A 10 2.60 -10.55 -3.18
N MET A 11 3.08 -11.73 -3.58
CA MET A 11 3.89 -11.90 -4.80
C MET A 11 3.37 -13.06 -5.66
N PRO A 12 2.28 -12.89 -6.43
CA PRO A 12 1.53 -11.64 -6.67
C PRO A 12 0.35 -11.45 -5.69
N CYS A 13 -0.30 -10.29 -5.77
CA CYS A 13 -1.65 -10.10 -5.28
C CYS A 13 -2.66 -10.97 -6.06
N ASP A 14 -3.70 -11.43 -5.37
CA ASP A 14 -4.81 -12.17 -5.97
C ASP A 14 -5.82 -11.19 -6.61
N PRO A 15 -6.03 -11.23 -7.94
CA PRO A 15 -6.88 -10.25 -8.62
C PRO A 15 -8.38 -10.53 -8.42
N VAL A 16 -9.16 -9.47 -8.23
CA VAL A 16 -10.62 -9.52 -8.31
C VAL A 16 -11.04 -9.69 -9.79
N PRO A 17 -11.88 -10.69 -10.11
CA PRO A 17 -12.31 -10.93 -11.48
C PRO A 17 -13.13 -9.77 -12.07
N LEU A 18 -12.88 -9.49 -13.34
CA LEU A 18 -13.68 -8.53 -14.11
C LEU A 18 -15.12 -9.03 -14.31
N ILE A 19 -16.06 -8.10 -14.33
CA ILE A 19 -17.48 -8.34 -14.62
C ILE A 19 -17.73 -7.92 -16.07
N ASP A 20 -18.07 -8.88 -16.95
CA ASP A 20 -18.26 -8.66 -18.39
C ASP A 20 -17.07 -7.94 -19.07
N GLY A 21 -15.84 -8.25 -18.61
CA GLY A 21 -14.61 -7.66 -19.13
C GLY A 21 -14.36 -6.21 -18.67
N LYS A 22 -15.06 -5.75 -17.64
CA LYS A 22 -14.88 -4.43 -17.03
C LYS A 22 -14.64 -4.55 -15.53
N GLU A 23 -13.96 -3.55 -14.98
CA GLU A 23 -13.81 -3.41 -13.54
C GLU A 23 -15.17 -3.15 -12.89
N GLY A 24 -15.41 -3.81 -11.75
CA GLY A 24 -16.55 -3.55 -10.88
C GLY A 24 -16.18 -2.50 -9.81
N PRO A 25 -17.14 -2.09 -8.97
CA PRO A 25 -16.84 -1.23 -7.83
C PRO A 25 -16.30 -2.03 -6.65
N ASN A 26 -15.33 -1.46 -5.93
CA ASN A 26 -14.96 -1.93 -4.60
C ASN A 26 -15.97 -1.42 -3.57
N LEU A 27 -16.59 -2.33 -2.82
CA LEU A 27 -17.66 -2.01 -1.88
C LEU A 27 -17.35 -2.41 -0.43
N THR A 28 -16.18 -3.02 -0.18
CA THR A 28 -15.81 -3.55 1.14
C THR A 28 -14.37 -3.27 1.52
N GLY A 29 -13.44 -3.25 0.56
CA GLY A 29 -12.01 -3.15 0.81
C GLY A 29 -11.36 -4.46 1.28
N ASP A 30 -12.10 -5.58 1.27
CA ASP A 30 -11.64 -6.87 1.82
C ASP A 30 -10.46 -7.47 1.02
N GLU A 31 -10.40 -7.19 -0.28
CA GLU A 31 -9.35 -7.66 -1.19
C GLU A 31 -8.18 -6.70 -1.35
N ASN A 32 -8.17 -5.58 -0.61
CA ASN A 32 -7.08 -4.60 -0.68
C ASN A 32 -5.78 -5.19 -0.10
N TYR A 33 -4.65 -4.77 -0.65
CA TYR A 33 -3.34 -5.09 -0.07
C TYR A 33 -3.20 -4.41 1.30
N VAL A 34 -2.86 -5.19 2.32
CA VAL A 34 -2.71 -4.67 3.70
C VAL A 34 -1.28 -4.18 3.92
N ILE A 35 -1.13 -2.87 4.18
CA ILE A 35 0.15 -2.25 4.54
C ILE A 35 0.40 -2.41 6.04
N LEU A 36 -0.64 -2.22 6.87
CA LEU A 36 -0.58 -2.34 8.33
C LEU A 36 -1.92 -2.83 8.85
N ASP A 37 -1.91 -3.81 9.76
CA ASP A 37 -3.05 -4.17 10.60
C ASP A 37 -2.54 -4.39 12.03
N THR A 38 -2.98 -3.55 12.96
CA THR A 38 -2.55 -3.65 14.36
C THR A 38 -3.59 -3.10 15.32
N GLN A 39 -3.57 -3.66 16.54
CA GLN A 39 -4.33 -3.15 17.68
C GLN A 39 -3.44 -2.35 18.64
N GLY A 40 -4.03 -1.43 19.39
CA GLY A 40 -3.37 -0.61 20.40
C GLY A 40 -3.74 0.87 20.29
N GLU A 41 -3.03 1.69 21.07
CA GLU A 41 -3.12 3.15 21.06
C GLU A 41 -1.82 3.70 20.48
N GLY A 42 -1.89 4.48 19.39
CA GLY A 42 -0.71 4.83 18.63
C GLY A 42 -0.92 5.84 17.51
N THR A 43 0.05 5.89 16.61
CA THR A 43 0.13 6.81 15.49
C THR A 43 0.88 6.18 14.32
N TYR A 44 0.21 6.05 13.18
CA TYR A 44 0.84 5.66 11.93
C TYR A 44 1.58 6.85 11.32
N ILE A 45 2.82 6.61 10.89
CA ILE A 45 3.73 7.66 10.39
C ILE A 45 4.19 7.41 8.95
N GLY A 46 3.58 6.47 8.24
CA GLY A 46 3.80 6.25 6.81
C GLY A 46 4.40 4.89 6.46
N CYS A 47 4.74 4.74 5.19
CA CYS A 47 5.28 3.51 4.63
C CYS A 47 6.20 3.78 3.44
N ASN A 48 6.94 2.75 3.04
CA ASN A 48 7.31 2.56 1.64
C ASN A 48 6.49 1.43 1.02
N LEU A 49 6.18 1.56 -0.26
CA LEU A 49 5.50 0.56 -1.08
C LEU A 49 6.34 0.29 -2.32
N SER A 50 6.57 -0.98 -2.60
CA SER A 50 7.33 -1.45 -3.77
C SER A 50 6.45 -2.37 -4.60
N ILE A 51 6.47 -2.17 -5.91
CA ILE A 51 5.60 -2.86 -6.86
C ILE A 51 6.46 -3.41 -8.00
N ASP A 52 6.25 -4.65 -8.39
CA ASP A 52 6.75 -5.20 -9.66
C ASP A 52 5.56 -5.42 -10.60
N ASN A 53 5.41 -4.51 -11.57
CA ASN A 53 4.31 -4.53 -12.52
C ASN A 53 4.62 -5.47 -13.68
N HIS A 54 3.95 -6.63 -13.72
CA HIS A 54 4.18 -7.66 -14.74
C HIS A 54 3.34 -7.46 -15.99
N ALA A 55 2.14 -6.90 -15.85
CA ALA A 55 1.17 -6.79 -16.93
C ALA A 55 1.39 -5.56 -17.84
N GLY A 56 2.18 -4.59 -17.37
CA GLY A 56 2.19 -3.25 -17.92
C GLY A 56 0.87 -2.53 -17.66
N GLY A 57 0.69 -1.39 -18.34
CA GLY A 57 -0.39 -0.45 -18.07
C GLY A 57 -0.19 0.26 -16.74
N TRP A 58 -0.92 1.37 -16.56
CA TRP A 58 -0.89 2.11 -15.31
C TRP A 58 -1.47 1.26 -14.18
N TRP A 59 -0.68 1.06 -13.12
CA TRP A 59 -1.03 0.21 -11.98
C TRP A 59 -1.59 0.99 -10.79
N GLY A 60 -1.36 2.30 -10.74
CA GLY A 60 -1.59 3.12 -9.56
C GLY A 60 -2.98 3.74 -9.44
N GLU A 61 -4.00 3.24 -10.13
CA GLU A 61 -5.40 3.68 -9.93
C GLU A 61 -5.99 3.23 -8.58
N GLY A 62 -5.27 2.40 -7.81
CA GLY A 62 -5.81 1.83 -6.58
C GLY A 62 -5.84 2.80 -5.40
N ASP A 63 -7.00 2.91 -4.76
CA ASP A 63 -7.23 3.85 -3.65
C ASP A 63 -6.61 3.36 -2.33
N ASP A 64 -6.02 4.26 -1.54
CA ASP A 64 -5.72 3.99 -0.14
C ASP A 64 -6.99 4.07 0.72
N ILE A 65 -7.18 3.10 1.61
CA ILE A 65 -8.28 3.11 2.57
C ILE A 65 -7.71 2.83 3.96
N ILE A 66 -7.93 3.75 4.89
CA ILE A 66 -7.42 3.62 6.26
C ILE A 66 -8.60 3.55 7.22
N PHE A 67 -8.76 2.41 7.86
CA PHE A 67 -9.78 2.14 8.86
C PHE A 67 -9.23 2.40 10.26
N ILE A 68 -9.75 3.43 10.93
CA ILE A 68 -9.37 3.78 12.30
C ILE A 68 -10.39 3.21 13.29
N ASP A 69 -9.89 2.57 14.34
CA ASP A 69 -10.65 2.10 15.50
C ASP A 69 -11.88 1.22 15.19
N GLY A 70 -11.79 0.45 14.09
CA GLY A 70 -12.82 -0.50 13.65
C GLY A 70 -13.99 0.14 12.93
N GLU A 71 -13.78 1.31 12.31
CA GLU A 71 -14.79 1.92 11.44
C GLU A 71 -15.16 1.02 10.26
N PRO A 72 -16.41 1.08 9.78
CA PRO A 72 -16.83 0.31 8.60
C PRO A 72 -16.35 0.98 7.31
N PHE A 73 -16.39 0.21 6.21
CA PHE A 73 -16.28 0.76 4.85
C PHE A 73 -17.26 1.94 4.65
N PRO A 74 -16.85 3.03 3.98
CA PRO A 74 -15.60 3.23 3.22
C PRO A 74 -14.40 3.75 4.01
N GLY A 75 -14.43 3.70 5.35
CA GLY A 75 -13.44 4.38 6.18
C GLY A 75 -13.61 5.91 6.14
N SER A 76 -12.95 6.60 7.08
CA SER A 76 -12.94 8.07 7.13
C SER A 76 -11.83 8.67 6.28
N LEU A 77 -10.82 7.87 5.93
CA LEU A 77 -9.70 8.20 5.06
C LEU A 77 -9.75 7.27 3.86
N HIS A 78 -10.21 7.81 2.74
CA HIS A 78 -10.34 7.11 1.46
C HIS A 78 -9.74 8.01 0.37
N GLY A 79 -8.71 7.49 -0.29
CA GLY A 79 -7.97 8.17 -1.35
C GLY A 79 -8.66 8.14 -2.72
N THR A 80 -7.86 8.40 -3.75
CA THR A 80 -8.30 8.52 -5.15
C THR A 80 -7.35 7.88 -6.16
N GLY A 81 -6.26 7.30 -5.67
CA GLY A 81 -5.22 6.68 -6.47
C GLY A 81 -3.94 6.49 -5.66
N SER A 82 -3.11 5.54 -6.07
CA SER A 82 -1.86 5.26 -5.40
C SER A 82 -0.86 6.40 -5.62
N GLU A 83 -0.82 7.02 -6.80
CA GLU A 83 -0.01 8.22 -7.00
C GLU A 83 -0.47 9.36 -6.12
N ASP A 84 -1.78 9.53 -5.96
CA ASP A 84 -2.35 10.58 -5.12
C ASP A 84 -1.97 10.37 -3.65
N TYR A 85 -2.04 9.12 -3.17
CA TYR A 85 -1.57 8.76 -1.83
C TYR A 85 -0.10 9.14 -1.64
N PHE A 86 0.77 8.88 -2.63
CA PHE A 86 2.19 9.25 -2.56
C PHE A 86 2.47 10.71 -2.94
N CYS A 87 1.45 11.58 -2.93
CA CYS A 87 1.52 13.02 -3.21
C CYS A 87 1.99 13.36 -4.64
N HIS A 88 1.66 12.49 -5.59
CA HIS A 88 1.88 12.65 -7.02
C HIS A 88 0.55 12.98 -7.71
N ALA A 89 0.58 13.05 -9.04
CA ALA A 89 -0.60 13.18 -9.89
C ALA A 89 -0.19 12.78 -11.32
N TRP A 90 -1.14 12.35 -12.14
CA TRP A 90 -0.90 11.92 -13.52
C TRP A 90 0.20 10.85 -13.57
N CYS A 91 -0.04 9.75 -12.83
CA CYS A 91 0.90 8.66 -12.62
C CYS A 91 2.13 9.01 -11.76
N MET A 92 3.02 8.05 -11.54
CA MET A 92 4.24 8.26 -10.74
C MET A 92 5.21 9.25 -11.39
N GLN A 93 5.94 10.01 -10.57
CA GLN A 93 6.85 11.08 -10.98
C GLN A 93 8.27 10.86 -10.42
N PRO A 94 9.34 11.26 -11.13
CA PRO A 94 10.72 11.09 -10.68
C PRO A 94 11.12 12.17 -9.67
N ASN A 95 10.53 12.14 -8.47
CA ASN A 95 10.81 13.12 -7.43
C ASN A 95 11.28 12.48 -6.11
N CYS A 96 11.88 13.30 -5.26
CA CYS A 96 12.40 12.91 -3.95
C CYS A 96 12.25 14.11 -3.00
N TYR A 97 11.10 14.20 -2.33
CA TYR A 97 10.83 15.23 -1.32
C TYR A 97 11.03 14.67 0.09
N PRO A 98 11.16 15.53 1.13
CA PRO A 98 11.46 15.06 2.48
C PRO A 98 10.45 14.05 3.05
N TYR A 99 9.19 14.12 2.64
CA TYR A 99 8.10 13.31 3.20
C TYR A 99 7.36 12.44 2.19
N ALA A 100 7.64 12.56 0.89
CA ALA A 100 7.07 11.70 -0.13
C ALA A 100 7.96 11.66 -1.37
N GLY A 101 7.88 10.59 -2.14
CA GLY A 101 8.49 10.53 -3.46
C GLY A 101 8.72 9.11 -3.97
N THR A 102 9.49 9.00 -5.04
CA THR A 102 9.83 7.73 -5.68
C THR A 102 11.33 7.45 -5.56
N SER A 103 11.67 6.44 -4.74
CA SER A 103 13.04 5.97 -4.54
C SER A 103 13.56 5.14 -5.70
N LEU A 104 12.68 4.35 -6.35
CA LEU A 104 12.97 3.61 -7.57
C LEU A 104 11.93 3.96 -8.62
N TYR A 105 12.35 4.75 -9.61
CA TYR A 105 11.50 5.24 -10.70
C TYR A 105 11.90 4.56 -12.00
N ASN A 106 11.14 3.54 -12.40
CA ASN A 106 11.46 2.74 -13.58
C ASN A 106 10.62 3.13 -14.80
N HIS A 107 10.81 4.35 -15.28
CA HIS A 107 10.08 4.89 -16.43
C HIS A 107 10.63 4.42 -17.78
N ASP A 108 11.85 3.90 -17.83
CA ASP A 108 12.52 3.51 -19.08
C ASP A 108 11.98 2.20 -19.69
N HIS A 109 10.93 1.61 -19.11
CA HIS A 109 10.28 0.38 -19.59
C HIS A 109 8.90 0.62 -20.21
N ASP A 110 8.63 -0.13 -21.27
CA ASP A 110 7.38 -0.18 -22.02
C ASP A 110 6.14 -0.18 -21.10
N ASN A 111 5.34 0.89 -21.18
CA ASN A 111 3.98 0.93 -20.62
C ASN A 111 3.92 0.65 -19.09
N TRP A 112 4.69 1.37 -18.28
CA TRP A 112 4.68 1.30 -16.79
C TRP A 112 5.11 -0.03 -16.16
N ASN A 113 5.67 -0.96 -16.95
CA ASN A 113 6.15 -2.26 -16.49
C ASN A 113 7.38 -2.15 -15.58
N GLY A 114 7.53 -3.11 -14.66
CA GLY A 114 8.73 -3.33 -13.87
C GLY A 114 8.64 -2.74 -12.47
N GLN A 115 9.80 -2.47 -11.87
CA GLN A 115 9.94 -2.22 -10.45
C GLN A 115 9.78 -0.74 -10.07
N TRP A 116 8.93 -0.47 -9.10
CA TRP A 116 8.66 0.86 -8.55
C TRP A 116 8.86 0.82 -7.03
N THR A 117 9.33 1.91 -6.45
CA THR A 117 9.35 2.06 -5.00
C THR A 117 9.04 3.50 -4.61
N MET A 118 7.94 3.68 -3.89
CA MET A 118 7.49 4.97 -3.38
C MET A 118 7.58 4.99 -1.87
N TYR A 119 7.59 6.18 -1.30
CA TYR A 119 7.45 6.39 0.13
C TYR A 119 6.55 7.58 0.41
N ARG A 120 5.83 7.51 1.52
CA ARG A 120 5.16 8.65 2.16
C ARG A 120 5.33 8.54 3.66
N LEU A 121 5.74 9.64 4.30
CA LEU A 121 5.97 9.76 5.72
C LEU A 121 5.00 10.81 6.29
N HIS A 122 4.05 10.34 7.08
CA HIS A 122 3.08 11.17 7.80
C HIS A 122 3.71 11.83 9.04
N VAL A 123 4.85 12.51 8.85
CA VAL A 123 5.52 13.29 9.90
C VAL A 123 4.79 14.61 10.17
N PRO A 124 4.43 15.43 9.16
CA PRO A 124 3.66 16.65 9.40
C PRO A 124 2.16 16.40 9.65
N ASP A 125 1.66 15.24 9.20
CA ASP A 125 0.24 14.86 9.17
C ASP A 125 0.02 13.44 9.73
N PRO A 126 0.44 13.14 10.98
CA PRO A 126 0.33 11.81 11.57
C PRO A 126 -1.11 11.32 11.67
N ILE A 127 -1.31 9.99 11.54
CA ILE A 127 -2.63 9.35 11.62
C ILE A 127 -2.78 8.64 12.97
N PRO A 128 -3.46 9.24 13.97
CA PRO A 128 -3.64 8.64 15.29
C PRO A 128 -4.74 7.59 15.32
N PHE A 129 -4.62 6.62 16.24
CA PHE A 129 -5.65 5.61 16.53
C PHE A 129 -5.62 5.23 18.02
N THR A 130 -6.76 4.81 18.57
CA THR A 130 -6.90 4.53 20.03
C THR A 130 -7.14 3.07 20.38
N LYS A 131 -7.62 2.27 19.41
CA LYS A 131 -7.95 0.85 19.55
C LYS A 131 -7.28 0.01 18.47
N SER A 132 -7.32 0.45 17.22
CA SER A 132 -6.77 -0.29 16.09
C SER A 132 -6.62 0.58 14.85
N ILE A 133 -5.77 0.16 13.94
CA ILE A 133 -5.67 0.75 12.60
C ILE A 133 -5.47 -0.37 11.58
N GLN A 134 -6.17 -0.25 10.46
CA GLN A 134 -5.89 -1.03 9.26
C GLN A 134 -5.63 -0.06 8.11
N VAL A 135 -4.42 -0.10 7.55
CA VAL A 135 -3.99 0.71 6.40
C VAL A 135 -3.95 -0.23 5.21
N THR A 136 -4.78 0.02 4.21
CA THR A 136 -4.84 -0.78 2.99
C THR A 136 -4.70 0.10 1.75
N ILE A 137 -4.35 -0.52 0.63
CA ILE A 137 -4.35 0.12 -0.68
C ILE A 137 -4.82 -0.89 -1.72
N GLU A 138 -5.65 -0.46 -2.66
CA GLU A 138 -6.03 -1.35 -3.75
C GLU A 138 -4.83 -1.62 -4.68
N HIS A 139 -4.75 -2.83 -5.24
CA HIS A 139 -3.77 -3.18 -6.27
C HIS A 139 -4.36 -2.96 -7.66
N GLY A 140 -4.50 -1.67 -8.02
CA GLY A 140 -5.29 -1.20 -9.17
C GLY A 140 -6.78 -1.09 -8.83
N HIS A 141 -7.56 -0.38 -9.65
CA HIS A 141 -8.97 -0.10 -9.35
C HIS A 141 -9.76 -1.39 -9.05
N ASN A 142 -10.41 -1.44 -7.88
CA ASN A 142 -11.12 -2.64 -7.42
C ASN A 142 -10.25 -3.91 -7.44
N ASN A 143 -8.96 -3.78 -7.10
CA ASN A 143 -8.05 -4.91 -6.90
C ASN A 143 -7.92 -5.82 -8.13
N HIS A 144 -8.06 -5.27 -9.34
CA HIS A 144 -8.13 -6.08 -10.57
C HIS A 144 -6.76 -6.59 -11.05
N ARG A 145 -5.65 -6.14 -10.46
CA ARG A 145 -4.29 -6.45 -10.94
C ARG A 145 -3.68 -7.60 -10.15
N SER A 146 -2.64 -8.22 -10.73
CA SER A 146 -1.90 -9.33 -10.12
C SER A 146 -0.40 -9.07 -10.22
N ASP A 147 -0.03 -7.88 -9.75
CA ASP A 147 1.36 -7.44 -9.64
C ASP A 147 1.96 -7.89 -8.29
N ASP A 148 3.28 -7.88 -8.15
CA ASP A 148 3.91 -8.19 -6.86
C ASP A 148 3.97 -6.92 -6.01
N PHE A 149 3.40 -6.94 -4.81
CA PHE A 149 3.39 -5.84 -3.86
C PHE A 149 4.22 -6.20 -2.63
N SER A 150 5.01 -5.25 -2.14
CA SER A 150 5.65 -5.35 -0.83
C SER A 150 5.77 -3.99 -0.17
N SER A 151 5.65 -3.93 1.15
CA SER A 151 5.65 -2.67 1.89
C SER A 151 6.39 -2.78 3.21
N THR A 152 6.79 -1.65 3.75
CA THR A 152 7.12 -1.55 5.19
C THR A 152 6.36 -0.38 5.79
N ALA A 153 5.49 -0.69 6.74
CA ALA A 153 4.78 0.31 7.54
C ALA A 153 5.64 0.76 8.72
N TYR A 154 5.51 2.03 9.08
CA TYR A 154 6.17 2.65 10.23
C TYR A 154 5.12 3.27 11.15
N TRP A 155 5.18 2.95 12.44
CA TRP A 155 4.23 3.50 13.41
C TRP A 155 4.80 3.55 14.84
N TYR A 156 4.12 4.30 15.69
CA TYR A 156 4.38 4.37 17.12
C TYR A 156 3.18 3.84 17.91
N GLN A 157 3.40 3.09 18.99
CA GLN A 157 2.34 2.63 19.89
C GLN A 157 2.75 2.71 21.37
N LYS A 158 1.77 2.76 22.27
CA LYS A 158 2.00 2.87 23.72
C LYS A 158 2.75 1.68 24.30
N HIS A 159 2.49 0.48 23.79
CA HIS A 159 3.13 -0.77 24.17
C HIS A 159 3.72 -1.44 22.93
N PRO A 160 4.71 -2.33 23.08
CA PRO A 160 5.18 -3.17 21.99
C PRO A 160 4.04 -3.99 21.37
N SER A 161 3.93 -4.00 20.05
CA SER A 161 3.07 -4.91 19.30
C SER A 161 3.75 -6.28 19.11
N PRO A 162 2.99 -7.34 18.81
CA PRO A 162 3.56 -8.56 18.25
C PRO A 162 4.43 -8.25 17.02
N ALA A 163 5.45 -9.08 16.80
CA ALA A 163 6.24 -8.99 15.59
C ALA A 163 5.34 -9.25 14.37
N PRO A 164 5.52 -8.51 13.26
CA PRO A 164 4.84 -8.79 12.01
C PRO A 164 5.09 -10.24 11.58
N GLN A 165 4.03 -10.91 11.14
CA GLN A 165 4.18 -12.22 10.54
C GLN A 165 4.76 -12.05 9.15
N LEU A 166 5.98 -12.54 8.95
CA LEU A 166 6.61 -12.52 7.64
C LEU A 166 6.16 -13.75 6.83
N PRO A 167 5.86 -13.59 5.53
CA PRO A 167 5.83 -14.69 4.58
C PRO A 167 7.06 -15.60 4.72
N SER A 168 6.91 -16.87 4.32
CA SER A 168 8.05 -17.80 4.23
C SER A 168 9.14 -17.21 3.34
N VAL A 169 10.39 -17.68 3.48
CA VAL A 169 11.48 -17.21 2.61
C VAL A 169 11.12 -17.39 1.14
N GLU A 170 10.57 -18.55 0.76
CA GLU A 170 10.14 -18.86 -0.60
C GLU A 170 9.12 -17.84 -1.15
N ASN A 171 8.15 -17.43 -0.32
CA ASN A 171 7.11 -16.48 -0.69
C ASN A 171 7.56 -15.00 -0.61
N ARG A 172 8.84 -14.75 -0.38
CA ARG A 172 9.41 -13.39 -0.37
C ARG A 172 10.69 -13.23 -1.18
N LEU A 173 11.01 -14.20 -2.01
CA LEU A 173 12.09 -14.04 -2.97
C LEU A 173 11.57 -13.27 -4.18
N PRO A 174 12.35 -12.32 -4.72
CA PRO A 174 12.01 -11.67 -5.97
C PRO A 174 11.94 -12.72 -7.09
N ARG A 175 11.04 -12.52 -8.04
CA ARG A 175 11.00 -13.34 -9.26
C ARG A 175 12.32 -13.15 -10.01
N ILE A 176 13.00 -14.25 -10.29
CA ILE A 176 14.22 -14.23 -11.10
C ILE A 176 13.79 -14.21 -12.57
N PRO A 177 14.26 -13.24 -13.38
CA PRO A 177 13.94 -13.17 -14.81
C PRO A 177 14.48 -14.34 -15.62
#